data_AF-A0A2E7DGM8-F1
#
_entry.id   AF-A0A2E7DGM8-F1
#
_cell.length_a   1.000
_cell.length_b   1.000
_cell.length_c   1.000
_cell.angle_alpha   90.00
_cell.angle_beta   90.00
_cell.angle_gamma   90.00
#
_symmetry.space_group_name_H-M   'P 1'
#
loop_
_entity.id
_entity.type
_entity.pdbx_description
1 polymer ?
#
loop_
_entity_poly.entity_id
_entity_poly.type
_entity_poly.pdbx_seq_one_letter_code
_entity_poly.pdbx_strand_id
1 'polypeptide(L)'
;MVAGIEPVDNDYVSHNSLKDTKVPEQQQLEDAMSLEILDPTHETDIRNFTLARRLERLHGVTIGIVSNGKIGTEPFFDALEANFVKEFDVAKVVRRSKSNYSAPADTYLMEEAKHWDAFIAGIGD
;
A
#
# COMPACT_ATOMS: atom_id res chain seq x y z
N MET A 1 -69.32 38.11 52.40
CA MET A 1 -70.15 36.91 52.19
C MET A 1 -69.21 35.72 52.04
N VAL A 2 -69.63 34.60 52.62
CA VAL A 2 -68.84 33.42 53.00
C VAL A 2 -68.84 32.36 51.90
N ALA A 3 -67.87 31.44 51.97
CA ALA A 3 -67.83 30.10 51.37
C ALA A 3 -67.44 30.03 49.88
N GLY A 4 -66.70 29.03 49.41
CA GLY A 4 -66.25 27.80 50.06
C GLY A 4 -65.28 27.05 49.15
N ILE A 5 -64.39 26.29 49.78
CA ILE A 5 -63.59 25.26 49.13
C ILE A 5 -64.47 24.02 49.03
N GLU A 6 -64.69 23.53 47.82
CA GLU A 6 -65.20 22.17 47.54
C GLU A 6 -64.06 21.43 46.81
N PRO A 7 -63.58 20.27 47.30
CA PRO A 7 -62.72 19.37 46.53
C PRO A 7 -63.60 18.42 45.68
N VAL A 8 -63.03 17.32 45.15
CA VAL A 8 -63.68 16.20 44.41
C VAL A 8 -63.61 16.40 42.87
N ASP A 9 -63.07 15.52 42.02
CA ASP A 9 -62.67 14.12 42.13
C ASP A 9 -61.55 13.76 41.13
N ASN A 10 -60.86 12.68 41.46
CA ASN A 10 -59.81 12.03 40.68
C ASN A 10 -60.42 11.03 39.68
N ASP A 11 -60.21 11.23 38.38
CA ASP A 11 -60.40 10.19 37.37
C ASP A 11 -59.12 10.01 36.53
N TYR A 12 -58.45 8.89 36.78
CA TYR A 12 -57.43 8.32 35.93
C TYR A 12 -58.05 7.82 34.62
N VAL A 13 -57.68 8.39 33.45
CA VAL A 13 -57.62 7.63 32.19
C VAL A 13 -56.43 8.08 31.33
N SER A 14 -55.48 7.15 31.22
CA SER A 14 -54.49 6.92 30.17
C SER A 14 -54.69 7.67 28.84
N HIS A 15 -53.64 8.39 28.39
CA HIS A 15 -53.15 8.33 27.01
C HIS A 15 -51.67 8.78 26.94
N ASN A 16 -50.73 7.86 27.19
CA ASN A 16 -49.38 7.99 26.63
C ASN A 16 -49.45 7.51 25.18
N SER A 17 -49.58 8.44 24.24
CA SER A 17 -49.32 8.18 22.82
C SER A 17 -48.95 9.47 22.10
N LEU A 18 -47.66 9.82 22.15
CA LEU A 18 -47.02 10.66 21.15
C LEU A 18 -45.72 9.98 20.72
N LYS A 19 -45.93 9.03 19.80
CA LYS A 19 -45.17 8.80 18.57
C LYS A 19 -43.65 8.98 18.64
N ASP A 20 -43.00 7.83 18.47
CA ASP A 20 -41.78 7.67 17.69
C ASP A 20 -41.61 8.76 16.62
N THR A 21 -40.58 9.59 16.76
CA THR A 21 -39.98 10.24 15.61
C THR A 21 -38.48 10.09 15.75
N LYS A 22 -37.95 9.14 14.97
CA LYS A 22 -36.53 8.84 14.75
C LYS A 22 -35.67 10.10 14.82
N VAL A 23 -34.57 10.00 15.57
CA VAL A 23 -33.34 10.75 15.31
C VAL A 23 -32.60 10.00 14.19
N PRO A 24 -32.63 10.44 12.91
CA PRO A 24 -31.92 9.72 11.84
C PRO A 24 -30.58 10.39 11.49
N GLU A 25 -30.36 11.63 11.90
CA GLU A 25 -29.31 12.48 11.34
C GLU A 25 -27.95 12.21 11.97
N GLN A 26 -27.89 11.89 13.27
CA GLN A 26 -26.62 11.63 13.95
C GLN A 26 -26.03 10.26 13.60
N GLN A 27 -26.86 9.23 13.41
CA GLN A 27 -26.40 7.89 12.98
C GLN A 27 -25.91 7.87 11.52
N GLN A 28 -26.45 8.74 10.64
CA GLN A 28 -26.00 8.83 9.24
C GLN A 28 -24.68 9.61 9.06
N LEU A 29 -24.30 10.47 10.01
CA LEU A 29 -23.01 11.18 10.00
C LEU A 29 -21.86 10.30 10.51
N GLU A 30 -22.15 9.32 11.36
CA GLU A 30 -21.17 8.35 11.88
C GLU A 30 -20.79 7.30 10.82
N ASP A 31 -21.75 6.85 10.00
CA ASP A 31 -21.50 5.95 8.86
C ASP A 31 -20.69 6.62 7.72
N ALA A 32 -20.60 7.96 7.70
CA ALA A 32 -19.91 8.72 6.66
C ALA A 32 -18.39 8.86 6.87
N MET A 33 -17.84 8.43 8.01
CA MET A 33 -16.40 8.46 8.29
C MET A 33 -15.89 7.07 8.67
N SER A 34 -15.96 6.12 7.73
CA SER A 34 -15.25 4.87 7.89
C SER A 34 -13.77 5.06 7.55
N LEU A 35 -12.89 4.81 8.52
CA LEU A 35 -11.45 4.67 8.29
C LEU A 35 -11.17 3.22 7.91
N GLU A 36 -10.89 2.98 6.63
CA GLU A 36 -10.45 1.68 6.15
C GLU A 36 -8.92 1.58 6.28
N ILE A 37 -8.45 0.73 7.19
CA ILE A 37 -7.03 0.39 7.34
C ILE A 37 -6.81 -0.94 6.61
N LEU A 38 -6.08 -0.88 5.51
CA LEU A 38 -5.68 -2.07 4.76
C LEU A 38 -4.44 -2.69 5.38
N ASP A 39 -4.45 -4.00 5.57
CA ASP A 39 -3.24 -4.77 5.85
C ASP A 39 -2.55 -5.08 4.51
N PRO A 40 -1.37 -4.49 4.21
CA PRO A 40 -0.65 -4.73 2.96
C PRO A 40 0.06 -6.10 2.94
N THR A 41 -0.06 -6.89 4.01
CA THR A 41 0.54 -8.22 4.09
C THR A 41 -0.11 -9.15 3.06
N HIS A 42 0.72 -9.79 2.24
CA HIS A 42 0.25 -10.71 1.20
C HIS A 42 -0.09 -12.06 1.84
N GLU A 43 -1.37 -12.45 1.87
CA GLU A 43 -1.85 -13.72 2.48
C GLU A 43 -1.76 -14.95 1.54
N THR A 44 -0.84 -14.97 0.58
CA THR A 44 -0.73 -16.09 -0.35
C THR A 44 0.23 -17.15 0.18
N ASP A 45 -0.18 -18.43 0.10
CA ASP A 45 0.63 -19.63 0.36
C ASP A 45 2.10 -19.44 -0.04
N ILE A 46 3.02 -19.79 0.87
CA ILE A 46 4.46 -19.75 0.62
C ILE A 46 4.75 -20.66 -0.57
N ARG A 47 4.86 -20.09 -1.77
CA ARG A 47 5.29 -20.83 -2.94
C ARG A 47 6.74 -21.24 -2.70
N ASN A 48 7.04 -22.52 -2.86
CA ASN A 48 8.41 -23.00 -2.83
C ASN A 48 9.24 -22.22 -3.86
N PHE A 49 10.11 -21.35 -3.37
CA PHE A 49 10.98 -20.51 -4.19
C PHE A 49 12.39 -21.11 -4.18
N THR A 50 12.94 -21.34 -5.37
CA THR A 50 14.35 -21.71 -5.51
C THR A 50 15.17 -20.45 -5.65
N LEU A 51 16.10 -20.21 -4.72
CA LEU A 51 17.01 -19.09 -4.79
C LEU A 51 17.89 -19.19 -6.04
N ALA A 52 18.20 -18.03 -6.64
CA ALA A 52 19.16 -17.96 -7.73
C ALA A 52 20.54 -18.44 -7.28
N ARG A 53 21.25 -19.16 -8.15
CA ARG A 53 22.63 -19.58 -7.88
C ARG A 53 23.52 -18.34 -7.76
N ARG A 54 24.40 -18.33 -6.76
CA ARG A 54 25.41 -17.28 -6.60
C ARG A 54 26.33 -17.25 -7.82
N LEU A 55 26.64 -16.04 -8.31
CA LEU A 55 27.71 -15.86 -9.30
C LEU A 55 29.08 -16.09 -8.65
N GLU A 56 29.91 -16.91 -9.29
CA GLU A 56 31.28 -17.18 -8.86
C GLU A 56 32.22 -15.99 -9.09
N ARG A 57 31.89 -15.13 -10.07
CA ARG A 57 32.67 -13.95 -10.47
C ARG A 57 31.80 -12.94 -11.21
N LEU A 58 32.29 -11.71 -11.31
CA LEU A 58 31.65 -10.62 -12.06
C LEU A 58 32.30 -10.34 -13.43
N HIS A 59 33.53 -10.81 -13.66
CA HIS A 59 34.20 -10.64 -14.95
C HIS A 59 33.37 -11.24 -16.09
N GLY A 60 33.08 -10.42 -17.10
CA GLY A 60 32.39 -10.84 -18.32
C GLY A 60 30.87 -10.99 -18.21
N VAL A 61 30.27 -10.71 -17.05
CA VAL A 61 28.82 -10.90 -16.83
C VAL A 61 28.00 -9.70 -17.30
N THR A 62 26.70 -9.91 -17.51
CA THR A 62 25.70 -8.86 -17.73
C THR A 62 24.91 -8.62 -16.45
N ILE A 63 24.94 -7.38 -15.94
CA ILE A 63 24.19 -6.96 -14.75
C ILE A 63 23.05 -6.03 -15.15
N GLY A 64 21.83 -6.35 -14.73
CA GLY A 64 20.71 -5.42 -14.81
C GLY A 64 20.57 -4.58 -13.54
N ILE A 65 20.28 -3.28 -13.69
CA ILE A 65 19.90 -2.38 -12.61
C ILE A 65 18.52 -1.82 -12.94
N VAL A 66 17.55 -2.06 -12.08
CA VAL A 66 16.17 -1.56 -12.24
C VAL A 66 15.86 -0.63 -11.08
N SER A 67 15.72 0.65 -11.39
CA SER A 67 15.31 1.67 -10.44
C SER A 67 13.78 1.71 -10.33
N ASN A 68 13.28 2.03 -9.13
CA ASN A 68 11.90 2.45 -8.93
C ASN A 68 11.63 3.89 -9.39
N GLY A 69 12.63 4.60 -9.94
CA GLY A 69 12.45 5.94 -10.50
C GLY A 69 12.51 7.07 -9.46
N LYS A 70 13.06 6.82 -8.27
CA LYS A 70 13.21 7.86 -7.25
C LYS A 70 14.21 8.95 -7.65
N ILE A 71 13.82 10.19 -7.37
CA ILE A 71 14.61 11.38 -7.65
C ILE A 71 15.93 11.30 -6.88
N GLY A 72 17.03 11.66 -7.54
CA GLY A 72 18.36 11.72 -6.91
C GLY A 72 19.09 10.38 -6.80
N THR A 73 18.50 9.28 -7.28
CA THR A 73 19.16 7.96 -7.26
C THR A 73 20.09 7.73 -8.46
N GLU A 74 19.98 8.52 -9.52
CA GLU A 74 20.77 8.39 -10.73
C GLU A 74 22.29 8.44 -10.47
N PRO A 75 22.85 9.41 -9.72
CA PRO A 75 24.29 9.47 -9.46
C PRO A 75 24.83 8.25 -8.71
N PHE A 76 24.02 7.64 -7.83
CA PHE A 76 24.40 6.42 -7.12
C PHE A 76 24.58 5.27 -8.11
N PHE A 77 23.62 5.10 -9.02
CA PHE A 77 23.70 4.04 -10.00
C PHE A 77 24.77 4.27 -11.05
N ASP A 78 25.07 5.52 -11.39
CA ASP A 78 26.20 5.85 -12.28
C ASP A 78 27.53 5.45 -11.64
N ALA A 79 27.71 5.74 -10.35
CA ALA A 79 28.89 5.33 -9.60
C ALA A 79 28.99 3.79 -9.49
N LEU A 80 27.86 3.12 -9.27
CA LEU A 80 27.80 1.66 -9.17
C LEU A 80 28.14 0.99 -10.51
N GLU A 81 27.57 1.47 -11.61
CA GLU A 81 27.89 1.02 -12.96
C GLU A 81 29.38 1.25 -13.28
N ALA A 82 29.90 2.44 -12.99
CA ALA A 82 31.31 2.74 -13.20
C ALA A 82 32.22 1.79 -12.41
N ASN A 83 31.85 1.44 -11.18
CA ASN A 83 32.60 0.50 -10.36
C ASN A 83 32.58 -0.92 -10.94
N PHE A 84 31.41 -1.41 -11.39
CA PHE A 84 31.30 -2.71 -12.05
C PHE A 84 32.15 -2.84 -13.30
N VAL A 85 32.18 -1.80 -14.13
CA VAL A 85 32.95 -1.84 -15.37
C VAL A 85 34.45 -1.69 -15.10
N LYS A 86 34.85 -0.76 -14.21
CA LYS A 86 36.26 -0.41 -14.01
C LYS A 86 37.01 -1.37 -13.09
N GLU A 87 36.37 -1.84 -12.04
CA GLU A 87 37.05 -2.64 -10.99
C GLU A 87 36.79 -4.14 -11.15
N PHE A 88 35.70 -4.52 -11.82
CA PHE A 88 35.23 -5.92 -11.86
C PHE A 88 35.11 -6.49 -13.28
N ASP A 89 35.45 -5.72 -14.31
CA ASP A 89 35.38 -6.12 -15.73
C ASP A 89 34.01 -6.72 -16.13
N VAL A 90 32.93 -6.17 -15.60
CA VAL A 90 31.56 -6.53 -16.02
C VAL A 90 31.41 -6.18 -17.50
N ALA A 91 30.93 -7.13 -18.31
CA ALA A 91 30.84 -6.93 -19.76
C ALA A 91 29.78 -5.89 -20.15
N LYS A 92 28.67 -5.86 -19.40
CA LYS A 92 27.54 -4.98 -19.69
C LYS A 92 26.73 -4.66 -18.44
N VAL A 93 26.36 -3.39 -18.30
CA VAL A 93 25.34 -2.94 -17.35
C VAL A 93 24.11 -2.47 -18.12
N VAL A 94 22.92 -2.95 -17.72
CA VAL A 94 21.63 -2.58 -18.34
C VAL A 94 20.82 -1.77 -17.34
N ARG A 95 20.55 -0.50 -17.66
CA ARG A 95 19.78 0.43 -16.82
C ARG A 95 18.32 0.46 -17.25
N ARG A 96 17.40 0.19 -16.32
CA ARG A 96 15.95 0.33 -16.53
C ARG A 96 15.32 1.06 -15.36
N SER A 97 14.17 1.67 -15.62
CA SER A 97 13.32 2.24 -14.58
C SER A 97 11.92 1.68 -14.77
N LYS A 98 11.27 1.28 -13.67
CA LYS A 98 9.87 0.85 -13.73
C LYS A 98 8.99 2.02 -14.16
N SER A 99 7.95 1.73 -14.94
CA SER A 99 6.92 2.71 -15.31
C SER A 99 6.13 3.20 -14.08
N ASN A 100 5.91 2.29 -13.12
CA ASN A 100 5.22 2.55 -11.87
C ASN A 100 6.04 1.99 -10.69
N TYR A 101 6.44 2.87 -9.79
CA TYR A 101 7.29 2.52 -8.65
C TYR A 101 6.62 1.57 -7.64
N SER A 102 5.29 1.58 -7.55
CA SER A 102 4.50 0.74 -6.64
C SER A 102 3.96 -0.54 -7.27
N ALA A 103 3.99 -0.66 -8.59
CA ALA A 103 3.54 -1.86 -9.28
C ALA A 103 4.67 -2.91 -9.41
N PRO A 104 4.31 -4.19 -9.63
CA PRO A 104 5.24 -5.18 -10.17
C PRO A 104 5.96 -4.66 -11.42
N ALA A 105 7.18 -5.12 -11.67
CA ALA A 105 7.91 -4.67 -12.87
C ALA A 105 7.18 -5.08 -14.15
N ASP A 106 7.30 -4.24 -15.18
CA ASP A 106 6.64 -4.45 -16.46
C ASP A 106 7.06 -5.80 -17.09
N THR A 107 6.15 -6.46 -17.80
CA THR A 107 6.40 -7.78 -18.40
C THR A 107 7.60 -7.79 -19.35
N TYR A 108 7.77 -6.72 -20.15
CA TYR A 108 8.91 -6.60 -21.06
C TYR A 108 10.26 -6.58 -20.31
N LEU A 109 10.28 -5.98 -19.11
CA LEU A 109 11.46 -5.89 -18.27
C LEU A 109 11.82 -7.28 -17.73
N MET A 110 10.80 -8.07 -17.35
CA MET A 110 11.01 -9.45 -16.91
C MET A 110 11.50 -10.36 -18.04
N GLU A 111 11.01 -10.16 -19.26
CA GLU A 111 11.53 -10.89 -20.43
C GLU A 111 12.98 -10.51 -20.76
N GLU A 112 13.32 -9.22 -20.66
CA GLU A 112 14.69 -8.77 -20.83
C GLU A 112 15.61 -9.34 -19.73
N ALA A 113 15.15 -9.35 -18.49
CA ALA A 113 15.92 -9.79 -17.32
C ALA A 113 16.38 -11.25 -17.38
N LYS A 114 15.69 -12.11 -18.15
CA LYS A 114 16.12 -13.49 -18.40
C LYS A 114 17.48 -13.60 -19.10
N HIS A 115 17.94 -12.52 -19.73
CA HIS A 115 19.21 -12.45 -20.44
C HIS A 115 20.34 -11.84 -19.59
N TRP A 116 20.08 -11.54 -18.32
CA TRP A 116 21.08 -11.01 -17.39
C TRP A 116 21.57 -12.11 -16.47
N ASP A 117 22.84 -12.05 -16.09
CA ASP A 117 23.44 -13.00 -15.14
C ASP A 117 23.06 -12.65 -13.69
N ALA A 118 22.88 -11.36 -13.41
CA ALA A 118 22.41 -10.86 -12.13
C ALA A 118 21.58 -9.59 -12.30
N PHE A 119 20.76 -9.29 -11.30
CA PHE A 119 19.86 -8.16 -11.27
C PHE A 119 19.91 -7.45 -9.91
N ILE A 120 19.94 -6.11 -9.91
CA ILE A 120 19.90 -5.24 -8.74
C ILE A 120 18.61 -4.43 -8.76
N ALA A 121 17.75 -4.67 -7.77
CA ALA A 121 16.55 -3.88 -7.53
C ALA A 121 16.87 -2.63 -6.71
N GLY A 122 16.81 -1.46 -7.36
CA GLY A 122 16.92 -0.16 -6.72
C GLY A 122 15.61 0.25 -6.06
N ILE A 123 15.41 -0.18 -4.81
CA ILE A 123 14.23 0.12 -3.99
C ILE A 123 14.70 0.94 -2.78
N GLY A 124 14.00 2.03 -2.45
CA GLY A 124 14.31 2.87 -1.29
C GLY A 124 13.17 3.83 -0.96
N ASP A 125 13.18 4.43 0.24
CA ASP A 125 12.31 5.56 0.60
C ASP A 125 12.97 6.93 0.37
#